data_AF-A0A2V9QCX4-F1
#
_entry.id   AF-A0A2V9QCX4-F1
#
_cell.length_a   1.000
_cell.length_b   1.000
_cell.length_c   1.000
_cell.angle_alpha   90.00
_cell.angle_beta   90.00
_cell.angle_gamma   90.00
#
_symmetry.space_group_name_H-M   'P 1'
#
loop_
_entity.id
_entity.type
_entity.pdbx_description
1 polymer ?
#
loop_
_entity_poly.entity_id
_entity_poly.type
_entity_poly.pdbx_seq_one_letter_code
_entity_poly.pdbx_strand_id
1 'polypeptide(L)'
;MLNALVGGLFAPGQPTLQFANVAALPGSNVNEIIFSGLTLVGAYSSFNELLQRTNGHNFYDNTKTVYFGSANDAALNAGVRRYLADQAGTNYVAHYYDPNGYLRIPTLTLHTTQDPTVAFSQEAHYAAVVAGAGDSDFLVQQSVNRYGHCNVKPEEILNSFQGLFLWVNYGIKPAGGDVTVP
;
A
#
# COMPACT_ATOMS: atom_id res chain seq x y z
N MET A 1 20.85 -0.73 8.93
CA MET A 1 19.60 0.02 8.68
C MET A 1 18.87 0.38 9.96
N LEU A 2 18.47 -0.59 10.81
CA LEU A 2 17.81 -0.35 12.10
C LEU A 2 18.49 0.76 12.94
N ASN A 3 19.81 0.68 13.12
CA ASN A 3 20.56 1.69 13.87
C ASN A 3 20.44 3.12 13.29
N ALA A 4 20.31 3.26 11.97
CA ALA A 4 20.15 4.57 11.34
C ALA A 4 18.75 5.14 11.58
N LEU A 5 17.70 4.30 11.46
CA LEU A 5 16.34 4.72 11.77
C LEU A 5 16.18 5.07 13.26
N VAL A 6 16.73 4.27 14.17
CA VAL A 6 16.69 4.54 15.60
C VAL A 6 17.49 5.80 15.94
N GLY A 7 18.73 5.91 15.45
CA GLY A 7 19.56 7.11 15.69
C GLY A 7 18.93 8.38 15.15
N GLY A 8 18.28 8.31 13.98
CA GLY A 8 17.59 9.43 13.36
C GLY A 8 16.34 9.91 14.08
N LEU A 9 15.77 9.16 15.03
CA LEU A 9 14.68 9.66 15.89
C LEU A 9 15.18 10.64 16.95
N PHE A 10 16.41 10.44 17.42
CA PHE A 10 17.01 11.18 18.53
C PHE A 10 18.05 12.22 18.08
N ALA A 11 18.45 12.19 16.80
CA ALA A 11 19.32 13.21 16.22
C ALA A 11 18.59 14.55 16.05
N PRO A 12 19.31 15.69 16.10
CA PRO A 12 18.74 17.00 15.78
C PRO A 12 18.01 17.00 14.43
N GLY A 13 16.82 17.59 14.40
CA GLY A 13 15.95 17.60 13.22
C GLY A 13 15.17 16.30 12.97
N GLN A 14 15.38 15.24 13.77
CA GLN A 14 14.60 14.00 13.74
C GLN A 14 14.38 13.43 12.32
N PRO A 15 15.44 13.18 11.54
CA PRO A 15 15.34 12.74 10.14
C PRO A 15 14.47 11.49 9.94
N THR A 16 14.36 10.60 10.93
CA THR A 16 13.47 9.43 10.84
C THR A 16 11.99 9.83 10.82
N LEU A 17 11.59 10.85 11.59
CA LEU A 17 10.21 11.35 11.56
C LEU A 17 9.93 12.09 10.25
N GLN A 18 10.90 12.86 9.75
CA GLN A 18 10.77 13.50 8.43
C GLN A 18 10.61 12.45 7.33
N PHE A 19 11.42 11.39 7.34
CA PHE A 19 11.29 10.26 6.42
C PHE A 19 9.90 9.62 6.53
N ALA A 20 9.46 9.31 7.75
CA ALA A 20 8.16 8.69 7.99
C ALA A 20 7.00 9.55 7.44
N ASN A 21 7.07 10.87 7.63
CA ASN A 21 6.05 11.79 7.13
C ASN A 21 6.05 11.87 5.60
N VAL A 22 7.22 12.06 4.98
CA VAL A 22 7.37 12.14 3.51
C VAL A 22 6.93 10.83 2.83
N ALA A 23 7.28 9.69 3.42
CA ALA A 23 6.92 8.37 2.89
C ALA A 23 5.51 7.91 3.31
N ALA A 24 4.77 8.73 4.06
CA ALA A 24 3.45 8.41 4.60
C ALA A 24 3.40 7.05 5.32
N LEU A 25 4.42 6.75 6.13
CA LEU A 25 4.50 5.49 6.87
C LEU A 25 3.39 5.39 7.91
N PRO A 26 2.71 4.24 8.03
CA PRO A 26 1.77 4.01 9.12
C PRO A 26 2.51 3.87 10.47
N GLY A 27 1.77 4.05 11.56
CA GLY A 27 2.27 3.86 12.91
C GLY A 27 1.96 5.03 13.83
N SER A 28 1.59 4.68 15.05
CA SER A 28 1.18 5.58 16.12
C SER A 28 2.26 5.76 17.19
N ASN A 29 3.29 4.91 17.17
CA ASN A 29 4.39 4.93 18.13
C ASN A 29 5.73 4.65 17.46
N VAL A 30 6.81 4.87 18.22
CA VAL A 30 8.18 4.73 17.73
C VAL A 30 8.47 3.34 17.14
N ASN A 31 8.00 2.27 17.77
CA ASN A 31 8.28 0.92 17.29
C ASN A 31 7.61 0.65 15.94
N GLU A 32 6.37 1.11 15.78
CA GLU A 32 5.61 1.01 14.54
C GLU A 32 6.23 1.83 13.41
N ILE A 33 6.67 3.07 13.68
CA ILE A 33 7.35 3.91 12.70
C ILE A 33 8.67 3.27 12.25
N ILE A 34 9.46 2.75 13.19
CA ILE A 34 10.71 2.06 12.88
C ILE A 34 10.45 0.81 12.04
N PHE A 35 9.48 -0.01 12.42
CA PHE A 35 9.15 -1.23 11.68
C PHE A 35 8.64 -0.91 10.27
N SER A 36 7.73 0.08 10.13
CA SER A 36 7.26 0.54 8.82
C SER A 36 8.41 1.02 7.94
N GLY A 37 9.36 1.77 8.51
CA GLY A 37 10.54 2.20 7.81
C GLY A 37 11.42 1.03 7.34
N LEU A 38 11.62 0.03 8.20
CA LEU A 38 12.35 -1.20 7.84
C LEU A 38 11.66 -1.97 6.73
N THR A 39 10.33 -2.13 6.79
CA THR A 39 9.55 -2.84 5.77
C THR A 39 9.64 -2.13 4.43
N LEU A 40 9.46 -0.81 4.38
CA LEU A 40 9.55 -0.04 3.14
C LEU A 40 10.91 -0.20 2.46
N VAL A 41 12.02 -0.11 3.21
CA VAL A 41 13.34 -0.29 2.60
C VAL A 41 13.65 -1.77 2.32
N GLY A 42 13.12 -2.70 3.12
CA GLY A 42 13.19 -4.14 2.86
C GLY A 42 12.48 -4.54 1.57
N ALA A 43 11.40 -3.84 1.22
CA ALA A 43 10.67 -3.99 -0.04
C ALA A 43 11.51 -3.66 -1.29
N TYR A 44 12.71 -3.07 -1.13
CA TYR A 44 13.70 -3.00 -2.20
C TYR A 44 14.02 -4.36 -2.82
N SER A 45 13.94 -5.45 -2.04
CA SER A 45 14.11 -6.81 -2.57
C SER A 45 13.06 -7.15 -3.64
N SER A 46 11.80 -6.76 -3.44
CA SER A 46 10.73 -6.92 -4.42
C SER A 46 10.94 -6.05 -5.66
N PHE A 47 11.52 -4.85 -5.52
CA PHE A 47 11.87 -4.01 -6.66
C PHE A 47 12.89 -4.68 -7.59
N ASN A 48 13.94 -5.29 -7.02
CA ASN A 48 14.95 -6.00 -7.81
C ASN A 48 14.37 -7.22 -8.55
N GLU A 49 13.44 -7.93 -7.92
CA GLU A 49 12.76 -9.08 -8.54
C GLU A 49 11.93 -8.62 -9.74
N LEU A 50 11.11 -7.58 -9.57
CA LEU A 50 10.30 -7.05 -10.66
C LEU A 50 11.19 -6.45 -11.78
N LEU A 51 12.31 -5.82 -11.43
CA LEU A 51 13.27 -5.32 -12.41
C LEU A 51 13.92 -6.45 -13.22
N GLN A 52 14.14 -7.62 -12.63
CA GLN A 52 14.59 -8.80 -13.40
C GLN A 52 13.51 -9.27 -14.37
N ARG A 53 12.24 -9.26 -13.97
CA ARG A 53 11.12 -9.63 -14.85
C ARG A 53 10.91 -8.67 -16.02
N THR A 54 11.25 -7.40 -15.85
CA THR A 54 11.26 -6.41 -16.93
C THR A 54 12.56 -6.45 -17.76
N ASN A 55 13.43 -7.46 -17.60
CA ASN A 55 14.74 -7.54 -18.26
C ASN A 55 15.64 -6.32 -18.00
N GLY A 56 15.54 -5.72 -16.81
CA GLY A 56 16.30 -4.54 -16.43
C GLY A 56 15.68 -3.21 -16.87
N HIS A 57 14.54 -3.22 -17.56
CA HIS A 57 13.83 -1.99 -17.91
C HIS A 57 13.17 -1.37 -16.67
N ASN A 58 13.56 -0.14 -16.34
CA ASN A 58 13.01 0.55 -15.18
C ASN A 58 11.51 0.83 -15.38
N PHE A 59 10.69 0.49 -14.40
CA PHE A 59 9.23 0.72 -14.44
C PHE A 59 8.78 1.85 -13.49
N TYR A 60 9.70 2.43 -12.72
CA TYR A 60 9.42 3.49 -11.76
C TYR A 60 9.81 4.86 -12.29
N ASP A 61 8.90 5.83 -12.15
CA ASP A 61 9.13 7.23 -12.48
C ASP A 61 8.87 8.12 -11.25
N ASN A 62 9.79 9.04 -10.98
CA ASN A 62 9.58 10.13 -10.03
C ASN A 62 10.07 11.49 -10.54
N THR A 63 10.21 11.64 -11.86
CA THR A 63 10.69 12.86 -12.51
C THR A 63 9.79 14.06 -12.23
N LYS A 64 8.48 13.81 -12.07
CA LYS A 64 7.45 14.83 -11.79
C LYS A 64 6.96 14.82 -10.34
N THR A 65 7.42 13.89 -9.51
CA THR A 65 6.98 13.77 -8.12
C THR A 65 7.55 14.92 -7.29
N VAL A 66 6.69 15.67 -6.61
CA VAL A 66 7.10 16.65 -5.62
C VAL A 66 6.93 16.02 -4.25
N TYR A 67 8.05 15.76 -3.57
CA TYR A 67 8.03 15.22 -2.20
C TYR A 67 7.74 16.36 -1.21
N PHE A 68 6.89 16.11 -0.23
CA PHE A 68 6.54 17.10 0.78
C PHE A 68 6.44 16.47 2.17
N GLY A 69 6.51 17.28 3.22
CA GLY A 69 6.38 16.83 4.61
C GLY A 69 7.71 16.66 5.36
N SER A 70 8.82 17.10 4.78
CA SER A 70 10.09 17.25 5.49
C SER A 70 10.22 18.64 6.10
N ALA A 71 11.28 18.89 6.86
CA ALA A 71 11.59 20.22 7.36
C ALA A 71 12.08 21.19 6.26
N ASN A 72 12.52 20.67 5.10
CA ASN A 72 12.96 21.46 3.96
C ASN A 72 12.71 20.71 2.65
N ASP A 73 11.48 20.81 2.15
CA ASP A 73 11.05 20.10 0.95
C ASP A 73 11.81 20.54 -0.31
N ALA A 74 12.27 21.79 -0.38
CA ALA A 74 13.09 22.26 -1.50
C ALA A 74 14.45 21.53 -1.55
N ALA A 75 15.13 21.43 -0.41
CA ALA A 75 16.38 20.69 -0.32
C ALA A 75 16.19 19.19 -0.58
N LEU A 76 15.11 18.60 -0.05
CA LEU A 76 14.76 17.20 -0.32
C LEU A 76 14.58 16.94 -1.83
N ASN A 77 13.76 17.75 -2.50
CA ASN A 77 13.49 17.58 -3.93
C ASN A 77 14.70 17.86 -4.82
N ALA A 78 15.62 18.72 -4.38
CA ALA A 78 16.88 18.98 -5.07
C ALA A 78 17.90 17.83 -4.89
N GLY A 79 17.88 17.15 -3.75
CA GLY A 79 18.83 16.08 -3.41
C GLY A 79 18.37 14.67 -3.76
N VAL A 80 17.07 14.42 -3.91
CA VAL A 80 16.54 13.09 -4.24
C VAL A 80 16.89 12.69 -5.67
N ARG A 81 17.32 11.45 -5.86
CA ARG A 81 17.59 10.91 -7.20
C ARG A 81 16.29 10.82 -7.99
N ARG A 82 16.36 11.29 -9.24
CA ARG A 82 15.27 11.18 -10.22
C ARG A 82 15.49 9.97 -11.11
N TYR A 83 14.44 9.19 -11.30
CA TYR A 83 14.36 8.02 -12.15
C TYR A 83 13.28 8.29 -13.19
N LEU A 84 13.63 8.05 -14.45
CA LEU A 84 12.72 8.07 -15.59
C LEU A 84 12.37 6.62 -15.91
N ALA A 85 11.09 6.32 -16.06
CA ALA A 85 10.68 4.97 -16.42
C ALA A 85 10.90 4.69 -17.92
N ASP A 86 11.24 3.44 -18.24
CA ASP A 86 11.30 2.93 -19.60
C ASP A 86 9.89 2.52 -20.05
N GLN A 87 9.57 2.81 -21.32
CA GLN A 87 8.28 2.40 -21.90
C GLN A 87 8.10 0.88 -21.87
N ALA A 88 9.18 0.11 -22.07
CA ALA A 88 9.13 -1.35 -22.00
C ALA A 88 8.82 -1.86 -20.58
N GLY A 89 9.42 -1.26 -19.55
CA GLY A 89 9.19 -1.63 -18.15
C GLY A 89 7.78 -1.29 -17.70
N THR A 90 7.31 -0.09 -18.02
CA THR A 90 5.93 0.34 -17.71
C THR A 90 4.88 -0.50 -18.45
N ASN A 91 5.08 -0.80 -19.73
CA ASN A 91 4.19 -1.70 -20.48
C ASN A 91 4.14 -3.11 -19.86
N TYR A 92 5.26 -3.62 -19.37
CA TYR A 92 5.31 -4.94 -18.73
C TYR A 92 4.48 -4.96 -17.44
N VAL A 93 4.68 -3.99 -16.55
CA VAL A 93 3.92 -3.89 -15.30
C VAL A 93 2.43 -3.67 -15.59
N ALA A 94 2.09 -2.77 -16.53
CA ALA A 94 0.71 -2.53 -16.92
C ALA A 94 0.00 -3.77 -17.51
N HIS A 95 0.75 -4.65 -18.18
CA HIS A 95 0.17 -5.85 -18.77
C HIS A 95 0.00 -6.99 -17.76
N TYR A 96 0.95 -7.18 -16.84
CA TYR A 96 1.00 -8.36 -15.97
C TYR A 96 0.61 -8.11 -14.51
N TYR A 97 0.65 -6.86 -14.04
CA TYR A 97 0.51 -6.53 -12.62
C TYR A 97 -0.56 -5.50 -12.33
N ASP A 98 -0.93 -4.65 -13.30
CA ASP A 98 -2.05 -3.72 -13.10
C ASP A 98 -3.39 -4.47 -13.18
N PRO A 99 -4.28 -4.31 -12.19
CA PRO A 99 -5.63 -4.84 -12.29
C PRO A 99 -6.37 -4.13 -13.43
N ASN A 100 -7.17 -4.87 -14.20
CA ASN A 100 -8.01 -4.31 -15.26
C ASN A 100 -9.42 -3.92 -14.77
N GLY A 101 -9.76 -4.27 -13.51
CA GLY A 101 -11.03 -3.94 -12.88
C GLY A 101 -12.22 -4.82 -13.26
N TYR A 102 -12.07 -5.71 -14.24
CA TYR A 102 -13.17 -6.56 -14.69
C TYR A 102 -13.47 -7.67 -13.68
N LEU A 103 -14.56 -7.55 -12.95
CA LEU A 103 -15.01 -8.53 -11.97
C LEU A 103 -16.25 -9.25 -12.49
N ARG A 104 -16.21 -10.59 -12.47
CA ARG A 104 -17.32 -11.44 -12.92
C ARG A 104 -18.01 -12.19 -11.80
N ILE A 105 -17.49 -12.08 -10.59
CA ILE A 105 -17.98 -12.75 -9.39
C ILE A 105 -17.90 -11.80 -8.20
N PRO A 106 -18.76 -11.99 -7.19
CA PRO A 106 -18.62 -11.32 -5.90
C PRO A 106 -17.18 -11.39 -5.39
N THR A 107 -16.61 -10.23 -5.12
CA THR A 107 -15.23 -10.06 -4.65
C THR A 107 -15.26 -9.23 -3.38
N LEU A 108 -14.65 -9.76 -2.31
CA LEU A 108 -14.51 -9.07 -1.04
C LEU A 108 -13.03 -8.92 -0.70
N THR A 109 -12.60 -7.71 -0.39
CA THR A 109 -11.26 -7.43 0.17
C THR A 109 -11.38 -7.15 1.66
N LEU A 110 -10.35 -7.53 2.42
CA LEU A 110 -10.22 -7.25 3.85
C LEU A 110 -8.79 -6.79 4.11
N HIS A 111 -8.61 -5.55 4.59
CA HIS A 111 -7.30 -4.92 4.70
C HIS A 111 -7.11 -4.19 6.04
N THR A 112 -5.92 -4.27 6.65
CA THR A 112 -5.60 -3.45 7.82
C THR A 112 -5.30 -2.00 7.40
N THR A 113 -5.85 -1.01 8.09
CA THR A 113 -5.70 0.40 7.69
C THR A 113 -4.30 0.95 7.90
N GLN A 114 -3.52 0.35 8.80
CA GLN A 114 -2.14 0.74 9.14
C GLN A 114 -1.16 -0.40 8.79
N ASP A 115 -1.30 -0.94 7.57
CA ASP A 115 -0.42 -1.98 7.04
C ASP A 115 0.94 -1.40 6.58
N PRO A 116 2.07 -1.83 7.18
CA PRO A 116 3.40 -1.31 6.87
C PRO A 116 4.02 -1.91 5.58
N THR A 117 3.38 -2.90 4.98
CA THR A 117 3.88 -3.64 3.81
C THR A 117 3.15 -3.25 2.54
N VAL A 118 1.82 -3.17 2.60
CA VAL A 118 0.94 -2.81 1.48
C VAL A 118 0.10 -1.62 1.90
N ALA A 119 0.30 -0.46 1.29
CA ALA A 119 -0.41 0.74 1.72
C ALA A 119 -1.92 0.59 1.51
N PHE A 120 -2.72 0.90 2.54
CA PHE A 120 -4.19 0.84 2.47
C PHE A 120 -4.80 1.72 1.36
N SER A 121 -4.09 2.76 0.90
CA SER A 121 -4.50 3.56 -0.26
C SER A 121 -4.68 2.76 -1.55
N GLN A 122 -4.05 1.57 -1.66
CA GLN A 122 -4.27 0.66 -2.79
C GLN A 122 -5.72 0.19 -2.89
N GLU A 123 -6.45 0.06 -1.78
CA GLU A 123 -7.88 -0.27 -1.81
C GLU A 123 -8.68 0.79 -2.57
N ALA A 124 -8.40 2.08 -2.33
CA ALA A 124 -9.07 3.16 -3.07
C ALA A 124 -8.71 3.17 -4.56
N HIS A 125 -7.44 2.88 -4.90
CA HIS A 125 -7.01 2.74 -6.30
C HIS A 125 -7.71 1.57 -6.99
N TYR A 126 -7.79 0.41 -6.35
CA TYR A 126 -8.46 -0.76 -6.89
C TYR A 126 -9.96 -0.52 -7.09
N ALA A 127 -10.62 0.14 -6.12
CA ALA A 127 -12.01 0.54 -6.25
C ALA A 127 -12.26 1.42 -7.47
N ALA A 128 -11.38 2.39 -7.73
CA ALA A 128 -11.47 3.27 -8.88
C ALA A 128 -11.28 2.51 -10.21
N VAL A 129 -10.36 1.55 -10.26
CA VAL A 129 -10.14 0.70 -11.43
C VAL A 129 -11.37 -0.18 -11.71
N VAL A 130 -11.96 -0.81 -10.68
CA VAL A 130 -13.19 -1.61 -10.80
C VAL A 130 -14.39 -0.74 -11.21
N ALA A 131 -14.50 0.47 -10.66
CA ALA A 131 -15.53 1.43 -11.07
C ALA A 131 -15.38 1.85 -12.53
N GLY A 132 -14.16 2.08 -12.99
CA GLY A 132 -13.87 2.38 -14.40
C GLY A 132 -14.25 1.24 -15.36
N ALA A 133 -14.22 -0.01 -14.88
CA ALA A 133 -14.69 -1.18 -15.62
C ALA A 133 -16.22 -1.38 -15.57
N GLY A 134 -16.94 -0.62 -14.71
CA GLY A 134 -18.39 -0.74 -14.53
C GLY A 134 -18.82 -1.84 -13.56
N ASP A 135 -17.88 -2.44 -12.83
CA ASP A 135 -18.11 -3.65 -12.02
C ASP A 135 -18.14 -3.37 -10.50
N SER A 136 -18.39 -2.13 -10.07
CA SER A 136 -18.49 -1.76 -8.65
C SER A 136 -19.51 -2.58 -7.87
N ASP A 137 -20.54 -3.08 -8.54
CA ASP A 137 -21.54 -3.94 -7.91
C ASP A 137 -20.95 -5.29 -7.47
N PHE A 138 -19.83 -5.74 -8.04
CA PHE A 138 -19.12 -6.97 -7.68
C PHE A 138 -18.02 -6.79 -6.63
N LEU A 139 -17.77 -5.57 -6.16
CA LEU A 139 -16.77 -5.30 -5.13
C LEU A 139 -17.41 -4.88 -3.80
N VAL A 140 -16.93 -5.47 -2.71
CA VAL A 140 -17.08 -4.97 -1.34
C VAL A 140 -15.70 -4.89 -0.71
N GLN A 141 -15.38 -3.77 -0.07
CA GLN A 141 -14.11 -3.59 0.63
C GLN A 141 -14.38 -3.41 2.11
N GLN A 142 -13.72 -4.23 2.92
CA GLN A 142 -13.76 -4.17 4.38
C GLN A 142 -12.36 -3.82 4.91
N SER A 143 -12.34 -3.15 6.05
CA SER A 143 -11.10 -2.70 6.67
C SER A 143 -11.08 -3.01 8.15
N VAL A 144 -9.88 -3.18 8.69
CA VAL A 144 -9.63 -3.33 10.11
C VAL A 144 -8.68 -2.23 10.56
N ASN A 145 -9.13 -1.38 11.47
CA ASN A 145 -8.37 -0.29 12.05
C ASN A 145 -7.32 -0.81 13.04
N ARG A 146 -6.21 -1.30 12.50
CA ARG A 146 -5.11 -1.87 13.28
C ARG A 146 -3.79 -1.72 12.53
N TYR A 147 -2.71 -1.57 13.29
CA TYR A 147 -1.35 -1.61 12.78
C TYR A 147 -0.91 -3.05 12.46
N GLY A 148 -0.21 -3.23 11.34
CA GLY A 148 0.46 -4.47 10.98
C GLY A 148 -0.10 -5.13 9.71
N HIS A 149 0.74 -5.91 9.05
CA HIS A 149 0.39 -6.62 7.82
C HIS A 149 -0.42 -7.88 8.13
N CYS A 150 -1.59 -8.01 7.51
CA CYS A 150 -2.55 -9.09 7.78
C CYS A 150 -2.86 -9.26 9.29
N ASN A 151 -2.76 -8.19 10.08
CA ASN A 151 -3.12 -8.22 11.49
C ASN A 151 -4.64 -8.15 11.64
N VAL A 152 -5.30 -9.22 11.22
CA VAL A 152 -6.76 -9.44 11.27
C VAL A 152 -7.05 -10.60 12.21
N LYS A 153 -8.07 -10.46 13.05
CA LYS A 153 -8.48 -11.49 14.01
C LYS A 153 -9.30 -12.58 13.32
N PRO A 154 -9.30 -13.82 13.84
CA PRO A 154 -10.12 -14.90 13.27
C PRO A 154 -11.60 -14.54 13.13
N GLU A 155 -12.17 -13.79 14.08
CA GLU A 155 -13.57 -13.38 14.04
C GLU A 155 -13.85 -12.41 12.89
N GLU A 156 -12.93 -11.47 12.62
CA GLU A 156 -13.01 -10.53 11.50
C GLU A 156 -12.98 -11.27 10.16
N ILE A 157 -12.08 -12.26 10.05
CA ILE A 157 -11.98 -13.13 8.86
C ILE A 157 -13.27 -13.94 8.69
N LEU A 158 -13.75 -14.62 9.73
CA LEU A 158 -14.94 -15.47 9.67
C LEU A 158 -16.19 -14.66 9.32
N ASN A 159 -16.37 -13.48 9.90
CA ASN A 159 -17.49 -12.59 9.58
C ASN A 159 -17.44 -12.12 8.12
N SER A 160 -16.26 -11.72 7.64
CA SER A 160 -16.05 -11.30 6.25
C SER A 160 -16.32 -12.45 5.27
N PHE A 161 -15.79 -13.64 5.58
CA PHE A 161 -16.00 -14.84 4.78
C PHE A 161 -17.47 -15.27 4.76
N GLN A 162 -18.17 -15.23 5.90
CA GLN A 162 -19.59 -15.52 5.97
C GLN A 162 -20.40 -14.53 5.11
N GLY A 163 -20.05 -13.24 5.14
CA GLY A 163 -20.65 -12.23 4.28
C GLY A 163 -20.47 -12.54 2.79
N LEU A 164 -19.25 -12.88 2.37
CA LEU A 164 -18.97 -13.30 1.00
C LEU A 164 -19.74 -14.58 0.62
N PHE A 165 -19.79 -15.57 1.52
CA PHE A 165 -20.54 -16.81 1.31
C PHE A 165 -22.03 -16.54 1.08
N LEU A 166 -22.65 -15.68 1.89
CA LEU A 166 -24.06 -15.32 1.73
C LEU A 166 -24.32 -14.55 0.44
N TRP A 167 -23.37 -13.70 0.04
CA TRP A 167 -23.48 -12.96 -1.21
C TRP A 167 -23.41 -13.90 -2.43
N VAL A 168 -22.45 -14.81 -2.46
CA VAL A 168 -22.26 -15.77 -3.55
C VAL A 168 -23.45 -16.73 -3.68
N ASN A 169 -23.96 -17.27 -2.57
CA ASN A 169 -24.97 -18.34 -2.60
C ASN A 169 -26.42 -17.83 -2.59
N TYR A 170 -26.66 -16.65 -2.03
CA TYR A 170 -28.02 -16.14 -1.80
C TYR A 170 -28.23 -14.71 -2.28
N GLY A 171 -27.23 -14.05 -2.87
CA GLY A 171 -27.33 -12.68 -3.35
C GLY A 171 -27.35 -11.61 -2.25
N ILE A 172 -27.10 -11.99 -0.99
CA ILE A 172 -27.11 -11.07 0.14
C ILE A 172 -25.73 -10.38 0.23
N LYS A 173 -25.60 -9.21 -0.40
CA LYS A 173 -24.35 -8.43 -0.43
C LYS A 173 -24.02 -7.88 0.98
N PRO A 174 -22.82 -8.16 1.54
CA PRO A 174 -22.42 -7.60 2.82
C PRO A 174 -22.14 -6.10 2.74
N ALA A 175 -22.19 -5.43 3.88
CA ALA A 175 -21.71 -4.06 3.99
C ALA A 175 -20.18 -4.01 3.89
N GLY A 176 -19.66 -2.99 3.20
CA GLY A 176 -18.24 -2.63 3.29
C GLY A 176 -17.94 -1.75 4.50
N GLY A 177 -16.70 -1.29 4.62
CA GLY A 177 -16.25 -0.37 5.66
C GLY A 177 -15.49 -1.04 6.80
N ASP A 178 -15.41 -0.37 7.95
CA ASP A 178 -14.68 -0.85 9.12
C ASP A 178 -15.42 -2.01 9.81
N VAL A 179 -14.73 -3.13 9.99
CA VAL A 179 -15.24 -4.34 10.66
C VAL A 179 -14.41 -4.71 11.90
N THR A 180 -13.62 -3.76 12.41
CA THR A 180 -12.75 -3.96 13.58
C THR A 180 -13.54 -4.46 14.78
N VAL A 181 -13.09 -5.57 15.35
CA VAL A 181 -13.61 -6.06 16.64
C VAL A 181 -12.67 -5.67 17.79
N PRO A 182 -13.22 -5.40 18.99
CA PRO A 182 -12.44 -5.05 20.19
C PRO A 182 -11.32 -6.03 20.49
#